data_AF-A0A947URA3-F1
#
_entry.id   AF-A0A947URA3-F1
#
_cell.length_a   1.000
_cell.length_b   1.000
_cell.length_c   1.000
_cell.angle_alpha   90.00
_cell.angle_beta   90.00
_cell.angle_gamma   90.00
#
_symmetry.space_group_name_H-M   'P 1'
#
loop_
_entity.id
_entity.type
_entity.pdbx_description
1 polymer ?
#
loop_
_entity_poly.entity_id
_entity_poly.type
_entity_poly.pdbx_seq_one_letter_code
_entity_poly.pdbx_strand_id
1 'polypeptide(L)'
;MNLPSPDTLINRELGILEFQRRVLAQAEDPDMPLLERLKFICIFSSNLDEFFEVRVAGLKEQIRANTAQRSPDGMTPSQQYRAVSETAHALVARQYELFNKEIIPELATHGIHFFRRTQWNETQAAWIRDYFFRELMPVLTPVGLDPSHPFPRVLNKSLNFAVELSGRDAFGRNSGAAVVQAPRSLPRVIRMPEDIAGCEYGFVFLSSILHAHVGELFAGMTVEGCYQFRVTRNSDLFVDDEETKNLRQALQGELPQRHYGAAVRLEVADNCSASMAAFLLEQFELDADALYQEHGPVNLVRLMQVPDWVDRPELKFAPFVPALPARLAKHEDIFVQIKKGDILLHHPFESFQPVTDFIEQAAADPNVVAMRQTVYRTGTDSKLMQALIRAALSGKEVTVVVELMARFDEEANINWAAKLEEVGA
;
A
#
# COMPACT_ATOMS: atom_id res chain seq x y z
N MET A 1 8.79 35.48 21.21
CA MET A 1 8.43 34.25 21.96
C MET A 1 9.70 33.46 22.17
N ASN A 2 9.99 33.01 23.40
CA ASN A 2 11.08 32.05 23.61
C ASN A 2 10.67 30.73 22.96
N LEU A 3 11.51 30.20 22.08
CA LEU A 3 11.31 28.87 21.53
C LEU A 3 11.38 27.84 22.68
N PRO A 4 10.53 26.80 22.67
CA PRO A 4 10.63 25.71 23.65
C PRO A 4 12.01 25.06 23.61
N SER A 5 12.48 24.56 24.76
CA SER A 5 13.75 23.83 24.84
C SER A 5 13.66 22.54 24.00
N PRO A 6 14.72 22.11 23.28
CA PRO A 6 14.72 20.86 22.52
C PRO A 6 14.21 19.66 23.32
N ASP A 7 14.61 19.55 24.59
CA ASP A 7 14.21 18.45 25.50
C ASP A 7 12.71 18.43 25.85
N THR A 8 11.97 19.48 25.50
CA THR A 8 10.51 19.59 25.70
C THR A 8 9.69 19.30 24.44
N LEU A 9 10.37 19.07 23.32
CA LEU A 9 9.74 18.77 22.03
C LEU A 9 9.73 17.27 21.76
N ILE A 10 8.63 16.80 21.18
CA ILE A 10 8.52 15.41 20.72
C ILE A 10 9.11 15.35 19.31
N ASN A 11 9.98 14.36 19.07
CA ASN A 11 10.48 14.08 17.74
C ASN A 11 9.31 13.75 16.79
N ARG A 12 9.26 14.41 15.63
CA ARG A 12 8.18 14.24 14.65
C ARG A 12 7.99 12.79 14.22
N GLU A 13 9.08 12.10 13.91
CA GLU A 13 9.02 10.74 13.35
C GLU A 13 8.60 9.72 14.40
N LEU A 14 9.08 9.89 15.65
CA LEU A 14 8.59 9.11 16.78
C LEU A 14 7.11 9.41 17.09
N GLY A 15 6.68 10.66 16.95
CA GLY A 15 5.27 11.04 17.09
C GLY A 15 4.36 10.36 16.07
N ILE A 16 4.84 10.17 14.83
CA ILE A 16 4.11 9.39 13.81
C ILE A 16 4.04 7.91 14.21
N LEU A 17 5.11 7.33 14.74
CA LEU A 17 5.08 5.95 15.24
C LEU A 17 4.14 5.77 16.44
N GLU A 18 4.02 6.76 17.31
CA GLU A 18 3.01 6.74 18.39
C GLU A 18 1.59 6.84 17.85
N PHE A 19 1.36 7.60 16.77
CA PHE A 19 0.10 7.54 16.05
C PHE A 19 -0.15 6.13 15.47
N GLN A 20 0.86 5.49 14.88
CA GLN A 20 0.72 4.10 14.40
C GLN A 20 0.45 3.11 15.54
N ARG A 21 1.04 3.30 16.72
CA ARG A 21 0.70 2.53 17.93
C ARG A 21 -0.78 2.66 18.25
N ARG A 22 -1.37 3.87 18.11
CA ARG A 22 -2.81 4.08 18.32
C ARG A 22 -3.68 3.40 17.25
N VAL A 23 -3.22 3.34 16.00
CA VAL A 23 -3.87 2.56 14.94
C VAL A 23 -3.85 1.06 15.27
N LEU A 24 -2.69 0.53 15.69
CA LEU A 24 -2.57 -0.88 16.07
C LEU A 24 -3.43 -1.19 17.31
N ALA A 25 -3.55 -0.26 18.26
CA ALA A 25 -4.42 -0.42 19.43
C ALA A 25 -5.90 -0.61 19.06
N GLN A 26 -6.36 -0.17 17.89
CA GLN A 26 -7.73 -0.47 17.41
C GLN A 26 -7.88 -1.94 17.01
N ALA A 27 -6.81 -2.61 16.60
CA ALA A 27 -6.82 -4.05 16.35
C ALA A 27 -6.68 -4.87 17.64
N GLU A 28 -6.08 -4.30 18.68
CA GLU A 28 -5.94 -4.93 20.01
C GLU A 28 -7.22 -4.84 20.84
N ASP A 29 -8.11 -3.91 20.52
CA ASP A 29 -9.34 -3.67 21.27
C ASP A 29 -10.36 -4.81 21.05
N PRO A 30 -10.73 -5.58 22.09
CA PRO A 30 -11.70 -6.67 21.97
C PRO A 30 -13.14 -6.18 21.72
N ASP A 31 -13.45 -4.91 21.98
CA ASP A 31 -14.77 -4.34 21.70
C ASP A 31 -14.94 -3.98 20.22
N MET A 32 -13.85 -4.00 19.44
CA MET A 32 -13.89 -3.79 17.99
C MET A 32 -14.31 -5.07 17.26
N PRO A 33 -15.22 -4.99 16.27
CA PRO A 33 -15.60 -6.17 15.50
C PRO A 33 -14.40 -6.84 14.83
N LEU A 34 -14.36 -8.17 14.84
CA LEU A 34 -13.15 -8.94 14.51
C LEU A 34 -12.59 -8.68 13.10
N LEU A 35 -13.47 -8.52 12.09
CA LEU A 35 -12.99 -8.19 10.74
C LEU A 35 -12.51 -6.75 10.64
N GLU A 36 -12.99 -5.84 11.49
CA GLU A 36 -12.45 -4.48 11.59
C GLU A 36 -11.08 -4.48 12.27
N ARG A 37 -10.87 -5.33 13.29
CA ARG A 37 -9.53 -5.54 13.89
C ARG A 37 -8.52 -6.00 12.83
N LEU A 38 -8.91 -6.94 11.95
CA LEU A 38 -8.09 -7.33 10.79
C LEU A 38 -7.82 -6.16 9.84
N LYS A 39 -8.82 -5.30 9.56
CA LYS A 39 -8.59 -4.08 8.75
C LYS A 39 -7.59 -3.15 9.41
N PHE A 40 -7.65 -2.94 10.73
CA PHE A 40 -6.69 -2.08 11.43
C PHE A 40 -5.25 -2.62 11.37
N ILE A 41 -5.05 -3.94 11.39
CA ILE A 41 -3.75 -4.55 11.07
C ILE A 41 -3.30 -4.15 9.66
N CYS A 42 -4.18 -4.26 8.67
CA CYS A 42 -3.85 -3.90 7.29
C CYS A 42 -3.55 -2.39 7.12
N ILE A 43 -4.34 -1.53 7.78
CA ILE A 43 -4.17 -0.07 7.80
C ILE A 43 -2.82 0.28 8.43
N PHE A 44 -2.47 -0.33 9.57
CA PHE A 44 -1.16 -0.15 10.19
C PHE A 44 -0.03 -0.49 9.21
N SER A 45 -0.08 -1.65 8.53
CA SER A 45 0.95 -2.00 7.53
C SER A 45 1.01 -0.99 6.38
N SER A 46 -0.14 -0.52 5.89
CA SER A 46 -0.20 0.44 4.78
C SER A 46 0.39 1.80 5.18
N ASN A 47 0.04 2.29 6.37
CA ASN A 47 0.59 3.52 6.89
C ASN A 47 2.10 3.40 7.14
N LEU A 48 2.55 2.25 7.65
CA LEU A 48 3.96 2.00 7.89
C LEU A 48 4.73 1.96 6.57
N ASP A 49 4.17 1.36 5.51
CA ASP A 49 4.78 1.44 4.17
C ASP A 49 5.05 2.90 3.77
N GLU A 50 4.04 3.78 3.82
CA GLU A 50 4.19 5.19 3.47
C GLU A 50 5.23 5.89 4.38
N PHE A 51 5.20 5.59 5.68
CA PHE A 51 6.19 6.12 6.62
C PHE A 51 7.62 5.75 6.23
N PHE A 52 7.87 4.51 5.80
CA PHE A 52 9.19 4.11 5.32
C PHE A 52 9.54 4.76 3.98
N GLU A 53 8.61 4.78 3.03
CA GLU A 53 8.79 5.32 1.69
C GLU A 53 9.17 6.80 1.68
N VAL A 54 8.75 7.56 2.69
CA VAL A 54 8.94 9.02 2.76
C VAL A 54 9.84 9.42 3.93
N ARG A 55 9.47 9.07 5.16
CA ARG A 55 10.14 9.58 6.36
C ARG A 55 11.48 8.90 6.59
N VAL A 56 11.50 7.57 6.58
CA VAL A 56 12.74 6.81 6.75
C VAL A 56 13.68 7.02 5.56
N ALA A 57 13.13 7.13 4.35
CA ALA A 57 13.87 7.51 3.16
C ALA A 57 14.61 8.86 3.35
N GLY A 58 13.88 9.91 3.74
CA GLY A 58 14.48 11.24 3.97
C GLY A 58 15.53 11.24 5.08
N LEU A 59 15.33 10.46 6.17
CA LEU A 59 16.36 10.29 7.20
C LEU A 59 17.62 9.61 6.65
N LYS A 60 17.47 8.55 5.84
CA LYS A 60 18.60 7.86 5.20
C LYS A 60 19.37 8.79 4.25
N GLU A 61 18.68 9.65 3.52
CA GLU A 61 19.30 10.64 2.64
C GLU A 61 20.11 11.68 3.40
N GLN A 62 19.57 12.21 4.50
CA GLN A 62 20.30 13.14 5.38
C GLN A 62 21.56 12.49 5.97
N ILE A 63 21.49 11.21 6.33
CA ILE A 63 22.64 10.43 6.82
C ILE A 63 23.68 10.26 5.71
N ARG A 64 23.28 9.88 4.50
CA ARG A 64 24.19 9.73 3.34
C ARG A 64 24.85 11.05 2.95
N ALA A 65 24.12 12.16 3.02
CA ALA A 65 24.64 13.51 2.80
C ALA A 65 25.54 14.01 3.95
N ASN A 66 25.71 13.21 5.02
CA ASN A 66 26.48 13.54 6.22
C ASN A 66 26.07 14.89 6.85
N THR A 67 24.75 15.13 6.87
CA THR A 67 24.19 16.39 7.35
C THR A 67 24.20 16.44 8.88
N ALA A 68 24.81 17.48 9.45
CA ALA A 68 24.85 17.70 10.90
C ALA A 68 23.62 18.46 11.44
N GLN A 69 22.65 18.77 10.58
CA GLN A 69 21.43 19.48 10.94
C GLN A 69 20.60 18.63 11.91
N ARG A 70 20.41 19.17 13.11
CA ARG A 70 19.58 18.54 14.15
C ARG A 70 18.11 18.84 13.92
N SER A 71 17.25 17.91 14.29
CA SER A 71 15.82 18.16 14.38
C SER A 71 15.51 19.16 15.51
N PRO A 72 14.29 19.74 15.57
CA PRO A 72 13.91 20.70 16.61
C PRO A 72 14.07 20.18 18.05
N ASP A 73 13.91 18.87 18.26
CA ASP A 73 14.15 18.14 19.51
C ASP A 73 15.64 17.85 19.79
N GLY A 74 16.54 18.27 18.89
CA GLY A 74 17.99 18.21 19.09
C GLY A 74 18.66 16.91 18.63
N MET A 75 17.91 15.93 18.11
CA MET A 75 18.47 14.67 17.61
C MET A 75 19.17 14.87 16.25
N THR A 76 20.28 14.14 16.03
CA THR A 76 20.89 14.03 14.69
C THR A 76 20.09 13.05 13.81
N PRO A 77 20.22 13.09 12.47
CA PRO A 77 19.55 12.13 11.59
C PRO A 77 19.84 10.66 11.95
N SER A 78 21.08 10.32 12.30
CA SER A 78 21.44 8.96 12.75
C SER A 78 20.81 8.57 14.08
N GLN A 79 20.68 9.52 15.03
CA GLN A 79 19.98 9.27 16.29
C GLN A 79 18.49 9.03 16.05
N GLN A 80 17.87 9.84 15.17
CA GLN A 80 16.46 9.68 14.79
C GLN A 80 16.24 8.32 14.12
N TYR A 81 17.05 7.97 13.13
CA TYR A 81 16.92 6.70 12.40
C TYR A 81 17.03 5.49 13.33
N ARG A 82 17.98 5.50 14.28
CA ARG A 82 18.10 4.43 15.28
C ARG A 82 16.85 4.29 16.14
N ALA A 83 16.37 5.39 16.72
CA ALA A 83 15.18 5.37 17.57
C ALA A 83 13.91 4.96 16.81
N VAL A 84 13.79 5.44 15.56
CA VAL A 84 12.71 5.06 14.64
C VAL A 84 12.78 3.57 14.30
N SER A 85 13.96 3.05 13.98
CA SER A 85 14.14 1.63 13.66
C SER A 85 13.78 0.74 14.85
N GLU A 86 14.30 1.04 16.05
CA GLU A 86 13.97 0.27 17.27
C GLU A 86 12.47 0.26 17.55
N THR A 87 11.81 1.42 17.46
CA THR A 87 10.37 1.55 17.71
C THR A 87 9.54 0.84 16.64
N ALA A 88 9.92 0.95 15.36
CA ALA A 88 9.22 0.32 14.26
C ALA A 88 9.31 -1.22 14.33
N HIS A 89 10.47 -1.79 14.64
CA HIS A 89 10.62 -3.24 14.87
C HIS A 89 9.71 -3.74 15.98
N ALA A 90 9.64 -3.01 17.11
CA ALA A 90 8.78 -3.39 18.23
C ALA A 90 7.30 -3.39 17.83
N LEU A 91 6.84 -2.38 17.09
CA LEU A 91 5.46 -2.30 16.61
C LEU A 91 5.12 -3.39 15.59
N VAL A 92 6.02 -3.68 14.66
CA VAL A 92 5.84 -4.75 13.67
C VAL A 92 5.82 -6.12 14.35
N ALA A 93 6.74 -6.38 15.28
CA ALA A 93 6.71 -7.62 16.07
C ALA A 93 5.37 -7.79 16.79
N ARG A 94 4.88 -6.72 17.45
CA ARG A 94 3.58 -6.73 18.11
C ARG A 94 2.42 -6.98 17.14
N GLN A 95 2.46 -6.41 15.94
CA GLN A 95 1.47 -6.65 14.89
C GLN A 95 1.37 -8.14 14.52
N TYR A 96 2.51 -8.81 14.28
CA TYR A 96 2.49 -10.24 13.94
C TYR A 96 2.13 -11.13 15.12
N GLU A 97 2.45 -10.73 16.36
CA GLU A 97 1.96 -11.44 17.54
C GLU A 97 0.43 -11.39 17.62
N LEU A 98 -0.16 -10.20 17.53
CA LEU A 98 -1.61 -10.00 17.53
C LEU A 98 -2.26 -10.80 16.39
N PHE A 99 -1.72 -10.69 15.17
CA PHE A 99 -2.23 -11.40 14.01
C PHE A 99 -2.24 -12.92 14.23
N ASN A 100 -1.14 -13.51 14.69
CA ASN A 100 -0.99 -14.96 14.78
C ASN A 100 -1.61 -15.58 16.03
N LYS A 101 -1.57 -14.88 17.17
CA LYS A 101 -1.99 -15.44 18.47
C LYS A 101 -3.44 -15.12 18.81
N GLU A 102 -4.01 -14.07 18.22
CA GLU A 102 -5.37 -13.61 18.55
C GLU A 102 -6.27 -13.61 17.31
N ILE A 103 -5.95 -12.81 16.29
CA ILE A 103 -6.86 -12.57 15.15
C ILE A 103 -7.12 -13.83 14.34
N ILE A 104 -6.07 -14.55 13.90
CA ILE A 104 -6.25 -15.76 13.08
C ILE A 104 -6.98 -16.88 13.85
N PRO A 105 -6.61 -17.20 15.12
CA PRO A 105 -7.38 -18.15 15.92
C PRO A 105 -8.83 -17.76 16.14
N GLU A 106 -9.11 -16.50 16.45
CA GLU A 106 -10.48 -16.02 16.70
C GLU A 106 -11.33 -16.10 15.42
N LEU A 107 -10.78 -15.71 14.26
CA LEU A 107 -11.44 -15.84 12.96
C LEU A 107 -11.84 -17.29 12.68
N ALA A 108 -10.97 -18.25 13.03
CA ALA A 108 -11.26 -19.67 12.85
C ALA A 108 -12.45 -20.14 13.71
N THR A 109 -12.65 -19.58 14.91
CA THR A 109 -13.85 -19.89 15.73
C THR A 109 -15.15 -19.39 15.10
N HIS A 110 -15.06 -18.38 14.24
CA HIS A 110 -16.17 -17.85 13.45
C HIS A 110 -16.30 -18.48 12.06
N GLY A 111 -15.58 -19.57 11.76
CA GLY A 111 -15.66 -20.27 10.47
C GLY A 111 -14.87 -19.60 9.33
N ILE A 112 -13.96 -18.68 9.66
CA ILE A 112 -13.07 -17.99 8.72
C ILE A 112 -11.66 -18.54 8.89
N HIS A 113 -11.22 -19.37 7.95
CA HIS A 113 -9.99 -20.14 8.10
C HIS A 113 -8.92 -19.71 7.11
N PHE A 114 -7.70 -19.50 7.62
CA PHE A 114 -6.49 -19.34 6.80
C PHE A 114 -5.65 -20.61 6.90
N PHE A 115 -5.74 -21.47 5.88
CA PHE A 115 -5.09 -22.78 5.89
C PHE A 115 -3.59 -22.65 5.65
N ARG A 116 -2.80 -23.07 6.65
CA ARG A 116 -1.35 -23.14 6.55
C ARG A 116 -0.92 -24.36 5.73
N ARG A 117 0.20 -24.24 5.01
CA ARG A 117 0.78 -25.32 4.20
C ARG A 117 0.88 -26.66 4.94
N THR A 118 1.22 -26.64 6.22
CA THR A 118 1.39 -27.84 7.05
C THR A 118 0.07 -28.51 7.48
N GLN A 119 -1.07 -27.93 7.12
CA GLN A 119 -2.40 -28.35 7.57
C GLN A 119 -3.35 -28.67 6.40
N TRP A 120 -2.85 -28.66 5.16
CA TRP A 120 -3.68 -29.03 4.01
C TRP A 120 -4.00 -30.52 4.02
N ASN A 121 -5.27 -30.85 3.82
CA ASN A 121 -5.68 -32.22 3.55
C ASN A 121 -5.44 -32.58 2.07
N GLU A 122 -5.67 -33.85 1.70
CA GLU A 122 -5.43 -34.33 0.33
C GLU A 122 -6.27 -33.60 -0.73
N THR A 123 -7.53 -33.27 -0.41
CA THR A 123 -8.44 -32.56 -1.32
C THR A 123 -7.99 -31.13 -1.57
N GLN A 124 -7.62 -30.42 -0.49
CA GLN A 124 -7.09 -29.06 -0.55
C GLN A 124 -5.75 -29.04 -1.29
N ALA A 125 -4.84 -29.98 -1.00
CA ALA A 125 -3.55 -30.06 -1.67
C ALA A 125 -3.68 -30.32 -3.18
N ALA A 126 -4.61 -31.20 -3.59
CA ALA A 126 -4.88 -31.45 -5.01
C ALA A 126 -5.42 -30.19 -5.71
N TRP A 127 -6.40 -29.51 -5.11
CA TRP A 127 -6.95 -28.26 -5.67
C TRP A 127 -5.90 -27.16 -5.77
N ILE A 128 -5.07 -26.98 -4.73
CA ILE A 128 -3.99 -25.99 -4.70
C ILE A 128 -2.96 -26.27 -5.79
N ARG A 129 -2.59 -27.53 -5.99
CA ARG A 129 -1.68 -27.95 -7.06
C ARG A 129 -2.26 -27.60 -8.43
N ASP A 130 -3.51 -27.95 -8.68
CA ASP A 130 -4.17 -27.65 -9.97
C ASP A 130 -4.29 -26.14 -10.19
N TYR A 131 -4.63 -25.37 -9.15
CA TYR A 131 -4.65 -23.91 -9.19
C TYR A 131 -3.26 -23.34 -9.52
N PHE A 132 -2.19 -23.87 -8.93
CA PHE A 132 -0.82 -23.45 -9.24
C PHE A 132 -0.51 -23.65 -10.73
N PHE A 133 -0.72 -24.85 -11.27
CA PHE A 133 -0.39 -25.14 -12.67
C PHE A 133 -1.25 -24.36 -13.66
N ARG A 134 -2.54 -24.13 -13.35
CA ARG A 134 -3.49 -23.48 -14.24
C ARG A 134 -3.40 -21.95 -14.21
N GLU A 135 -3.32 -21.36 -13.01
CA GLU A 135 -3.49 -19.91 -12.81
C GLU A 135 -2.18 -19.19 -12.50
N LEU A 136 -1.25 -19.85 -11.79
CA LEU A 136 -0.04 -19.20 -11.27
C LEU A 136 1.17 -19.41 -12.17
N MET A 137 1.52 -20.67 -12.43
CA MET A 137 2.72 -21.04 -13.20
C MET A 137 2.86 -20.32 -14.54
N PRO A 138 1.79 -20.12 -15.35
CA PRO A 138 1.90 -19.46 -16.65
C PRO A 138 2.32 -17.98 -16.59
N VAL A 139 2.17 -17.32 -15.44
CA VAL A 139 2.47 -15.89 -15.26
C VAL A 139 3.65 -15.63 -14.33
N LEU A 140 4.30 -16.69 -13.83
CA LEU A 140 5.51 -16.58 -13.00
C LEU A 140 6.75 -16.59 -13.89
N THR A 141 7.66 -15.66 -13.61
CA THR A 141 8.94 -15.57 -14.32
C THR A 141 10.06 -15.92 -13.35
N PRO A 142 10.63 -17.15 -13.41
CA PRO A 142 11.81 -17.50 -12.64
C PRO A 142 13.06 -16.86 -13.27
N VAL A 143 13.90 -16.25 -12.43
CA VAL A 143 15.18 -15.66 -12.83
C VAL A 143 16.29 -16.34 -12.05
N GLY A 144 17.02 -17.26 -12.69
CA GLY A 144 18.23 -17.86 -12.12
C GLY A 144 19.34 -16.82 -12.01
N LEU A 145 20.06 -16.80 -10.90
CA LEU A 145 21.17 -15.88 -10.66
C LEU A 145 22.48 -16.53 -11.09
N ASP A 146 23.20 -15.88 -12.00
CA ASP A 146 24.54 -16.27 -12.46
C ASP A 146 25.32 -15.02 -12.93
N PRO A 147 26.63 -15.09 -13.21
CA PRO A 147 27.40 -13.91 -13.64
C PRO A 147 26.85 -13.20 -14.90
N SER A 148 26.10 -13.91 -15.74
CA SER A 148 25.43 -13.36 -16.93
C SER A 148 23.99 -12.89 -16.65
N HIS A 149 23.39 -13.33 -15.55
CA HIS A 149 22.06 -12.97 -15.08
C HIS A 149 22.14 -12.39 -13.66
N PRO A 150 22.46 -11.10 -13.52
CA PRO A 150 22.56 -10.45 -12.21
C PRO A 150 21.19 -10.37 -11.53
N PHE A 151 21.21 -10.02 -10.24
CA PHE A 151 20.00 -9.86 -9.44
C PHE A 151 19.00 -8.91 -10.13
N PRO A 152 17.73 -9.33 -10.33
CA PRO A 152 16.78 -8.55 -11.11
C PRO A 152 16.38 -7.27 -10.39
N ARG A 153 16.03 -6.24 -11.15
CA ARG A 153 15.40 -5.04 -10.58
C ARG A 153 14.01 -5.39 -10.04
N VAL A 154 13.89 -5.43 -8.72
CA VAL A 154 12.64 -5.71 -8.01
C VAL A 154 11.84 -4.42 -7.81
N LEU A 155 10.57 -4.45 -8.25
CA LEU A 155 9.61 -3.36 -8.08
C LEU A 155 9.33 -3.08 -6.59
N ASN A 156 9.20 -1.79 -6.24
CA ASN A 156 8.78 -1.37 -4.91
C ASN A 156 7.50 -2.09 -4.42
N LYS A 157 7.49 -2.55 -3.17
CA LYS A 157 6.37 -3.25 -2.50
C LYS A 157 5.85 -4.51 -3.20
N SER A 158 6.57 -5.06 -4.18
CA SER A 158 6.21 -6.31 -4.85
C SER A 158 6.53 -7.52 -3.97
N LEU A 159 5.80 -8.62 -4.18
CA LEU A 159 6.06 -9.89 -3.51
C LEU A 159 7.00 -10.71 -4.40
N ASN A 160 8.10 -11.17 -3.83
CA ASN A 160 9.12 -11.93 -4.53
C ASN A 160 9.54 -13.13 -3.67
N PHE A 161 10.17 -14.11 -4.27
CA PHE A 161 10.67 -15.29 -3.60
C PHE A 161 12.14 -15.47 -3.96
N ALA A 162 12.99 -15.53 -2.94
CA ALA A 162 14.37 -15.92 -3.07
C ALA A 162 14.44 -17.43 -2.88
N VAL A 163 14.99 -18.12 -3.87
CA VAL A 163 15.03 -19.58 -3.95
C VAL A 163 16.48 -20.02 -3.91
N GLU A 164 16.85 -20.82 -2.91
CA GLU A 164 18.15 -21.49 -2.82
C GLU A 164 18.09 -22.75 -3.68
N LEU A 165 19.06 -22.90 -4.58
CA LEU A 165 19.09 -23.96 -5.58
C LEU A 165 20.41 -24.71 -5.53
N SER A 166 20.34 -26.02 -5.73
CA SER A 166 21.53 -26.86 -5.99
C SER A 166 21.32 -27.76 -7.20
N GLY A 167 22.44 -28.15 -7.82
CA GLY A 167 22.45 -28.98 -9.02
C GLY A 167 22.78 -28.19 -10.30
N ARG A 168 22.32 -28.70 -11.44
CA ARG A 168 22.51 -28.05 -12.74
C ARG A 168 21.17 -27.95 -13.45
N ASP A 169 20.89 -26.81 -14.05
CA ASP A 169 19.70 -26.64 -14.87
C ASP A 169 19.75 -27.53 -16.13
N ALA A 170 18.66 -27.55 -16.91
CA ALA A 170 18.58 -28.27 -18.18
C ALA A 170 19.66 -27.87 -19.21
N PHE A 171 20.36 -26.76 -18.99
CA PHE A 171 21.44 -26.23 -19.83
C PHE A 171 22.84 -26.43 -19.23
N GLY A 172 22.95 -27.15 -18.10
CA GLY A 172 24.22 -27.46 -17.44
C GLY A 172 24.79 -26.33 -16.58
N ARG A 173 24.04 -25.23 -16.36
CA ARG A 173 24.46 -24.09 -15.52
C ARG A 173 24.21 -24.38 -14.05
N ASN A 174 25.11 -23.93 -13.19
CA ASN A 174 24.96 -23.99 -11.74
C ASN A 174 24.61 -22.59 -11.22
N SER A 175 23.34 -22.36 -10.95
CA SER A 175 22.85 -21.15 -10.28
C SER A 175 22.54 -21.50 -8.83
N GLY A 176 23.33 -20.99 -7.88
CA GLY A 176 23.12 -21.27 -6.45
C GLY A 176 21.85 -20.61 -5.87
N ALA A 177 21.27 -19.66 -6.60
CA ALA A 177 20.06 -18.97 -6.19
C ALA A 177 19.22 -18.52 -7.41
N ALA A 178 17.94 -18.29 -7.18
CA ALA A 178 17.01 -17.70 -8.14
C ALA A 178 16.04 -16.73 -7.44
N VAL A 179 15.46 -15.84 -8.23
CA VAL A 179 14.37 -14.96 -7.80
C VAL A 179 13.13 -15.28 -8.63
N VAL A 180 11.99 -15.48 -7.97
CA VAL A 180 10.68 -15.58 -8.61
C VAL A 180 9.86 -14.36 -8.24
N GLN A 181 9.47 -13.57 -9.23
CA GLN A 181 8.65 -12.38 -9.01
C GLN A 181 7.17 -12.76 -9.15
N ALA A 182 6.34 -12.47 -8.13
CA ALA A 182 4.90 -12.68 -8.22
C ALA A 182 4.22 -11.41 -8.74
N PRO A 183 3.62 -11.41 -9.96
CA PRO A 183 2.96 -10.24 -10.53
C PRO A 183 1.93 -9.62 -9.58
N ARG A 184 1.77 -8.29 -9.62
CA ARG A 184 0.78 -7.57 -8.78
C ARG A 184 -0.67 -7.93 -9.12
N SER A 185 -0.92 -8.43 -10.32
CA SER A 185 -2.23 -8.92 -10.77
C SER A 185 -2.69 -10.17 -10.02
N LEU A 186 -1.76 -10.96 -9.47
CA LEU A 186 -2.11 -12.18 -8.74
C LEU A 186 -2.67 -11.85 -7.35
N PRO A 187 -3.80 -12.47 -6.97
CA PRO A 187 -4.34 -12.34 -5.62
C PRO A 187 -3.33 -12.90 -4.60
N ARG A 188 -3.16 -12.21 -3.47
CA ARG A 188 -2.24 -12.64 -2.41
C ARG A 188 -2.89 -13.58 -1.40
N VAL A 189 -4.21 -13.53 -1.36
CA VAL A 189 -5.08 -14.42 -0.61
C VAL A 189 -6.07 -14.97 -1.61
N ILE A 190 -6.22 -16.29 -1.63
CA ILE A 190 -7.11 -17.00 -2.55
C ILE A 190 -8.20 -17.65 -1.71
N ARG A 191 -9.47 -17.36 -2.01
CA ARG A 191 -10.61 -18.06 -1.43
C ARG A 191 -10.76 -19.41 -2.12
N MET A 192 -10.75 -20.49 -1.34
CA MET A 192 -11.04 -21.83 -1.83
C MET A 192 -12.56 -22.03 -1.95
N PRO A 193 -13.02 -22.86 -2.90
CA PRO A 193 -14.41 -23.32 -2.92
C PRO A 193 -14.79 -23.97 -1.58
N GLU A 194 -16.04 -23.78 -1.14
CA GLU A 194 -16.53 -24.24 0.17
C GLU A 194 -16.39 -25.77 0.34
N ASP A 195 -16.70 -26.53 -0.71
CA ASP A 195 -16.59 -27.99 -0.76
C ASP A 195 -15.13 -28.47 -0.64
N ILE A 196 -14.17 -27.69 -1.13
CA ILE A 196 -12.74 -27.96 -1.01
C ILE A 196 -12.21 -27.52 0.36
N ALA A 197 -12.65 -26.36 0.84
CA ALA A 197 -12.22 -25.81 2.12
C ALA A 197 -12.74 -26.63 3.32
N GLY A 198 -13.96 -27.18 3.20
CA GLY A 198 -14.70 -27.77 4.32
C GLY A 198 -15.29 -26.73 5.28
N CYS A 199 -15.35 -25.46 4.87
CA CYS A 199 -15.93 -24.35 5.61
C CYS A 199 -16.35 -23.22 4.63
N GLU A 200 -17.26 -22.36 5.09
CA GLU A 200 -17.85 -21.29 4.28
C GLU A 200 -16.79 -20.27 3.77
N TYR A 201 -15.79 -19.97 4.61
CA TYR A 201 -14.75 -18.98 4.32
C TYR A 201 -13.35 -19.56 4.51
N GLY A 202 -12.92 -20.41 3.56
CA GLY A 202 -11.57 -20.94 3.52
C GLY A 202 -10.62 -20.15 2.62
N PHE A 203 -9.47 -19.76 3.15
CA PHE A 203 -8.45 -18.99 2.45
C PHE A 203 -7.08 -19.67 2.47
N VAL A 204 -6.30 -19.47 1.41
CA VAL A 204 -4.90 -19.86 1.32
C VAL A 204 -4.05 -18.68 0.83
N PHE A 205 -2.86 -18.53 1.39
CA PHE A 205 -1.91 -17.49 0.97
C PHE A 205 -1.20 -17.89 -0.32
N LEU A 206 -1.03 -16.95 -1.25
CA LEU A 206 -0.23 -17.14 -2.46
C LEU A 206 1.19 -17.61 -2.12
N SER A 207 1.78 -17.06 -1.05
CA SER A 207 3.11 -17.47 -0.58
C SER A 207 3.17 -18.92 -0.15
N SER A 208 2.09 -19.47 0.41
CA SER A 208 2.03 -20.90 0.77
C SER A 208 1.96 -21.79 -0.46
N ILE A 209 1.17 -21.40 -1.47
CA ILE A 209 1.07 -22.13 -2.76
C ILE A 209 2.43 -22.15 -3.46
N LEU A 210 3.06 -20.98 -3.60
CA LEU A 210 4.36 -20.86 -4.24
C LEU A 210 5.42 -21.64 -3.47
N HIS A 211 5.48 -21.53 -2.15
CA HIS A 211 6.44 -22.31 -1.36
C HIS A 211 6.25 -23.83 -1.50
N ALA A 212 5.04 -24.33 -1.80
CA ALA A 212 4.79 -25.75 -2.01
C ALA A 212 5.20 -26.25 -3.42
N HIS A 213 5.11 -25.39 -4.44
CA HIS A 213 5.22 -25.81 -5.84
C HIS A 213 6.30 -25.05 -6.65
N VAL A 214 7.09 -24.17 -6.03
CA VAL A 214 8.13 -23.39 -6.72
C VAL A 214 9.16 -24.28 -7.44
N GLY A 215 9.39 -25.50 -6.95
CA GLY A 215 10.30 -26.46 -7.58
C GLY A 215 9.93 -26.83 -9.02
N GLU A 216 8.65 -26.75 -9.36
CA GLU A 216 8.15 -26.99 -10.72
C GLU A 216 8.67 -25.95 -11.73
N LEU A 217 9.12 -24.79 -11.26
CA LEU A 217 9.73 -23.75 -12.10
C LEU A 217 11.20 -24.03 -12.46
N PHE A 218 11.85 -24.98 -11.77
CA PHE A 218 13.30 -25.22 -11.84
C PHE A 218 13.63 -26.67 -12.24
N ALA A 219 13.32 -27.03 -13.49
CA ALA A 219 13.59 -28.36 -14.01
C ALA A 219 15.09 -28.75 -13.95
N GLY A 220 15.40 -29.88 -13.32
CA GLY A 220 16.76 -30.42 -13.16
C GLY A 220 17.52 -29.92 -11.93
N MET A 221 16.93 -29.00 -11.16
CA MET A 221 17.54 -28.45 -9.94
C MET A 221 16.77 -28.89 -8.70
N THR A 222 17.46 -28.90 -7.56
CA THR A 222 16.84 -29.15 -6.25
C THR A 222 16.65 -27.81 -5.54
N VAL A 223 15.43 -27.54 -5.09
CA VAL A 223 15.13 -26.37 -4.25
C VAL A 223 15.46 -26.71 -2.81
N GLU A 224 16.43 -26.01 -2.22
CA GLU A 224 16.85 -26.18 -0.83
C GLU A 224 16.07 -25.26 0.11
N GLY A 225 15.67 -24.09 -0.38
CA GLY A 225 14.95 -23.08 0.38
C GLY A 225 14.14 -22.17 -0.53
N CYS A 226 13.01 -21.66 -0.03
CA CYS A 226 12.19 -20.68 -0.73
C CYS A 226 11.61 -19.71 0.29
N TYR A 227 12.01 -18.45 0.15
CA TYR A 227 11.75 -17.41 1.13
C TYR A 227 11.08 -16.23 0.46
N GLN A 228 9.86 -15.92 0.88
CA GLN A 228 9.20 -14.69 0.46
C GLN A 228 9.97 -13.48 0.97
N PHE A 229 10.09 -12.47 0.13
CA PHE A 229 10.65 -11.19 0.50
C PHE A 229 9.95 -10.04 -0.22
N ARG A 230 10.06 -8.86 0.38
CA ARG A 230 9.50 -7.62 -0.13
C ARG A 230 10.44 -6.47 0.23
N VAL A 231 10.61 -5.53 -0.70
CA VAL A 231 11.40 -4.32 -0.48
C VAL A 231 10.50 -3.10 -0.57
N THR A 232 10.65 -2.21 0.39
CA THR A 232 10.09 -0.85 0.35
C THR A 232 11.19 0.11 -0.07
N ARG A 233 10.89 1.03 -0.98
CA ARG A 233 11.83 1.97 -1.61
C ARG A 233 11.39 3.41 -1.42
N ASN A 234 12.35 4.33 -1.42
CA ASN A 234 12.06 5.76 -1.49
C ASN A 234 11.10 6.03 -2.67
N SER A 235 10.00 6.70 -2.38
CA SER A 235 8.97 7.05 -3.35
C SER A 235 8.77 8.55 -3.53
N ASP A 236 9.65 9.39 -2.95
CA ASP A 236 9.70 10.82 -3.25
C ASP A 236 10.15 11.06 -4.69
N LEU A 237 9.55 12.07 -5.32
CA LEU A 237 9.91 12.56 -6.64
C LEU A 237 10.81 13.78 -6.46
N PHE A 238 12.05 13.69 -6.94
CA PHE A 238 13.00 14.80 -6.90
C PHE A 238 12.83 15.64 -8.17
N VAL A 239 11.89 16.56 -8.15
CA VAL A 239 11.77 17.57 -9.21
C VAL A 239 12.16 18.91 -8.62
N ASP A 240 13.08 19.59 -9.30
CA ASP A 240 13.43 20.97 -8.97
C ASP A 240 12.41 21.90 -9.64
N ASP A 241 11.41 22.30 -8.85
CA ASP A 241 10.34 23.19 -9.27
C ASP A 241 10.85 24.60 -9.66
N GLU A 242 12.03 25.02 -9.16
CA GLU A 242 12.62 26.32 -9.47
C GLU A 242 13.37 26.32 -10.80
N GLU A 243 13.99 25.19 -11.18
CA GLU A 243 14.71 25.04 -12.44
C GLU A 243 13.84 24.57 -13.61
N THR A 244 12.68 23.95 -13.36
CA THR A 244 11.82 23.39 -14.43
C THR A 244 10.75 24.35 -14.94
N LYS A 245 10.82 24.69 -16.24
CA LYS A 245 9.79 25.49 -16.93
C LYS A 245 8.43 24.80 -17.07
N ASN A 246 8.39 23.47 -16.98
CA ASN A 246 7.16 22.67 -17.09
C ASN A 246 7.20 21.49 -16.11
N LEU A 247 6.69 21.73 -14.90
CA LEU A 247 6.62 20.75 -13.82
C LEU A 247 5.91 19.45 -14.23
N ARG A 248 4.84 19.55 -15.04
CA ARG A 248 4.09 18.37 -15.53
C ARG A 248 4.98 17.42 -16.33
N GLN A 249 5.75 17.95 -17.29
CA GLN A 249 6.64 17.12 -18.12
C GLN A 249 7.76 16.49 -17.31
N ALA A 250 8.32 17.22 -16.35
CA ALA A 250 9.35 16.70 -15.45
C ALA A 250 8.80 15.54 -14.59
N LEU A 251 7.63 15.73 -13.97
CA LEU A 251 6.97 14.69 -13.17
C LEU A 251 6.63 13.45 -14.00
N GLN A 252 6.14 13.61 -15.24
CA GLN A 252 5.88 12.47 -16.15
C GLN A 252 7.13 11.62 -16.41
N GLY A 253 8.32 12.23 -16.50
CA GLY A 253 9.58 11.52 -16.67
C GLY A 253 10.05 10.76 -15.43
N GLU A 254 9.77 11.30 -14.23
CA GLU A 254 10.21 10.72 -12.95
C GLU A 254 9.23 9.67 -12.39
N LEU A 255 7.95 9.70 -12.79
CA LEU A 255 6.93 8.76 -12.31
C LEU A 255 7.31 7.28 -12.44
N PRO A 256 7.84 6.79 -13.58
CA PRO A 256 8.29 5.40 -13.68
C PRO A 256 9.48 5.07 -12.77
N GLN A 257 10.35 6.05 -12.50
CA GLN A 257 11.55 5.86 -11.67
C GLN A 257 11.19 5.67 -10.19
N ARG A 258 10.04 6.19 -9.74
CA ARG A 258 9.51 6.01 -8.38
C ARG A 258 9.50 4.56 -7.90
N HIS A 259 9.26 3.61 -8.80
CA HIS A 259 9.25 2.18 -8.45
C HIS A 259 10.64 1.60 -8.17
N TYR A 260 11.70 2.36 -8.46
CA TYR A 260 13.10 1.94 -8.42
C TYR A 260 13.99 2.86 -7.54
N GLY A 261 13.40 3.68 -6.67
CA GLY A 261 14.15 4.47 -5.69
C GLY A 261 15.02 3.61 -4.76
N ALA A 262 15.87 4.27 -3.96
CA ALA A 262 16.75 3.58 -3.03
C ALA A 262 15.95 2.70 -2.05
N ALA A 263 16.41 1.48 -1.78
CA ALA A 263 15.76 0.60 -0.82
C ALA A 263 15.88 1.20 0.59
N VAL A 264 14.82 1.08 1.38
CA VAL A 264 14.77 1.59 2.76
C VAL A 264 14.44 0.53 3.79
N ARG A 265 13.69 -0.51 3.41
CA ARG A 265 13.28 -1.63 4.26
C ARG A 265 13.23 -2.92 3.46
N LEU A 266 13.71 -4.01 4.04
CA LEU A 266 13.61 -5.38 3.53
C LEU A 266 12.78 -6.21 4.51
N GLU A 267 11.66 -6.74 4.06
CA GLU A 267 10.84 -7.72 4.79
C GLU A 267 11.13 -9.11 4.22
N VAL A 268 11.42 -10.08 5.09
CA VAL A 268 11.58 -11.49 4.73
C VAL A 268 10.75 -12.36 5.68
N ALA A 269 10.42 -13.58 5.26
CA ALA A 269 9.84 -14.55 6.19
C ALA A 269 10.82 -14.93 7.31
N ASP A 270 10.29 -15.26 8.48
CA ASP A 270 11.04 -15.73 9.66
C ASP A 270 11.89 -16.98 9.41
N ASN A 271 11.48 -17.82 8.46
CA ASN A 271 12.23 -19.00 8.04
C ASN A 271 13.37 -18.70 7.05
N CYS A 272 13.59 -17.43 6.66
CA CYS A 272 14.68 -17.04 5.76
C CYS A 272 16.05 -17.33 6.39
N SER A 273 16.92 -18.03 5.65
CA SER A 273 18.26 -18.35 6.11
C SER A 273 19.07 -17.07 6.34
N ALA A 274 19.97 -17.08 7.34
CA ALA A 274 20.82 -15.93 7.62
C ALA A 274 21.71 -15.57 6.41
N SER A 275 22.14 -16.56 5.63
CA SER A 275 22.89 -16.38 4.39
C SER A 275 22.06 -15.69 3.31
N MET A 276 20.80 -16.10 3.11
CA MET A 276 19.92 -15.47 2.13
C MET A 276 19.52 -14.05 2.56
N ALA A 277 19.24 -13.83 3.85
CA ALA A 277 18.96 -12.49 4.37
C ALA A 277 20.16 -11.55 4.17
N ALA A 278 21.38 -12.01 4.47
CA ALA A 278 22.60 -11.24 4.23
C ALA A 278 22.82 -10.95 2.73
N PHE A 279 22.59 -11.96 1.87
CA PHE A 279 22.64 -11.80 0.43
C PHE A 279 21.66 -10.72 -0.06
N LEU A 280 20.40 -10.78 0.37
CA LEU A 280 19.39 -9.79 -0.01
C LEU A 280 19.73 -8.38 0.53
N LEU A 281 20.24 -8.26 1.75
CA LEU A 281 20.71 -6.99 2.29
C LEU A 281 21.82 -6.37 1.44
N GLU A 282 22.79 -7.17 1.01
CA GLU A 282 23.86 -6.74 0.11
C GLU A 282 23.29 -6.28 -1.25
N GLN A 283 22.40 -7.06 -1.87
CA GLN A 283 21.78 -6.71 -3.16
C GLN A 283 20.96 -5.42 -3.11
N PHE A 284 20.41 -5.07 -1.94
CA PHE A 284 19.63 -3.85 -1.77
C PHE A 284 20.39 -2.69 -1.10
N GLU A 285 21.68 -2.87 -0.81
CA GLU A 285 22.52 -1.89 -0.10
C GLU A 285 21.89 -1.43 1.22
N LEU A 286 21.44 -2.41 2.02
CA LEU A 286 20.76 -2.20 3.28
C LEU A 286 21.59 -2.73 4.45
N ASP A 287 21.56 -1.97 5.55
CA ASP A 287 22.09 -2.41 6.84
C ASP A 287 21.09 -3.35 7.57
N ALA A 288 21.59 -4.06 8.57
CA ALA A 288 20.79 -5.03 9.34
C ALA A 288 19.59 -4.39 10.06
N ASP A 289 19.63 -3.09 10.36
CA ASP A 289 18.53 -2.36 10.98
C ASP A 289 17.38 -2.01 10.01
N ALA A 290 17.51 -2.39 8.73
CA ALA A 290 16.45 -2.31 7.74
C ALA A 290 15.82 -3.69 7.46
N LEU A 291 16.30 -4.76 8.10
CA LEU A 291 15.79 -6.12 7.95
C LEU A 291 14.67 -6.42 8.94
N TYR A 292 13.49 -6.76 8.42
CA TYR A 292 12.33 -7.17 9.18
C TYR A 292 12.06 -8.65 8.89
N GLN A 293 12.23 -9.51 9.89
CA GLN A 293 11.97 -10.95 9.79
C GLN A 293 10.58 -11.25 10.36
N GLU A 294 9.64 -11.54 9.47
CA GLU A 294 8.23 -11.57 9.78
C GLU A 294 7.71 -12.99 10.03
N HIS A 295 7.02 -13.19 11.16
CA HIS A 295 6.38 -14.46 11.52
C HIS A 295 5.06 -14.68 10.74
N GLY A 296 5.09 -14.60 9.41
CA GLY A 296 3.88 -14.70 8.60
C GLY A 296 4.07 -14.33 7.12
N PRO A 297 2.98 -14.09 6.39
CA PRO A 297 3.07 -13.55 5.03
C PRO A 297 3.66 -12.13 5.07
N VAL A 298 4.66 -11.85 4.21
CA VAL A 298 5.12 -10.47 4.03
C VAL A 298 3.98 -9.66 3.40
N ASN A 299 3.79 -8.41 3.82
CA ASN A 299 2.72 -7.52 3.37
C ASN A 299 1.29 -7.91 3.80
N LEU A 300 0.96 -7.65 5.06
CA LEU A 300 -0.40 -7.82 5.60
C LEU A 300 -1.45 -6.88 4.98
N VAL A 301 -1.07 -5.79 4.31
CA VAL A 301 -2.01 -4.88 3.59
C VAL A 301 -2.90 -5.67 2.63
N ARG A 302 -2.38 -6.77 2.09
CA ARG A 302 -3.08 -7.58 1.10
C ARG A 302 -4.24 -8.39 1.66
N LEU A 303 -4.42 -8.40 2.98
CA LEU A 303 -5.58 -8.97 3.65
C LEU A 303 -6.77 -7.99 3.69
N MET A 304 -6.60 -6.74 3.28
CA MET A 304 -7.63 -5.69 3.36
C MET A 304 -8.92 -6.04 2.60
N GLN A 305 -8.86 -6.90 1.60
CA GLN A 305 -10.03 -7.36 0.82
C GLN A 305 -10.82 -8.49 1.50
N VAL A 306 -10.22 -9.21 2.45
CA VAL A 306 -10.85 -10.38 3.08
C VAL A 306 -12.19 -10.01 3.75
N PRO A 307 -12.29 -8.92 4.53
CA PRO A 307 -13.56 -8.50 5.11
C PRO A 307 -14.70 -8.34 4.09
N ASP A 308 -14.41 -7.93 2.85
CA ASP A 308 -15.43 -7.74 1.82
C ASP A 308 -15.92 -9.07 1.23
N TRP A 309 -15.11 -10.13 1.34
CA TRP A 309 -15.47 -11.48 0.87
C TRP A 309 -16.24 -12.31 1.91
N VAL A 310 -16.30 -11.85 3.15
CA VAL A 310 -16.91 -12.55 4.28
C VAL A 310 -18.26 -11.92 4.61
N ASP A 311 -19.37 -12.63 4.41
CA ASP A 311 -20.72 -12.14 4.72
C ASP A 311 -21.11 -12.45 6.17
N ARG A 312 -20.46 -11.75 7.10
CA ARG A 312 -20.68 -11.85 8.56
C ARG A 312 -20.85 -10.45 9.16
N PRO A 313 -22.04 -9.85 9.06
CA PRO A 313 -22.29 -8.46 9.50
C PRO A 313 -21.97 -8.21 10.98
N GLU A 314 -22.13 -9.24 11.83
CA GLU A 314 -21.83 -9.17 13.27
C GLU A 314 -20.33 -9.02 13.56
N LEU A 315 -19.46 -9.30 12.59
CA LEU A 315 -18.00 -9.13 12.70
C LEU A 315 -17.50 -7.82 12.09
N LYS A 316 -18.41 -6.94 11.64
CA LYS A 316 -18.11 -5.69 10.95
C LYS A 316 -18.75 -4.50 11.67
N PHE A 317 -18.34 -3.29 11.32
CA PHE A 317 -19.13 -2.12 11.70
C PHE A 317 -20.51 -2.16 11.05
N ALA A 318 -21.51 -1.66 11.77
CA ALA A 318 -22.82 -1.43 11.20
C ALA A 318 -22.67 -0.48 9.98
N PRO A 319 -23.28 -0.80 8.83
CA PRO A 319 -23.25 0.08 7.68
C PRO A 319 -23.77 1.47 8.06
N PHE A 320 -22.97 2.50 7.76
CA PHE A 320 -23.34 3.89 7.99
C PHE A 320 -23.78 4.52 6.66
N VAL A 321 -25.01 5.01 6.60
CA VAL A 321 -25.54 5.77 5.45
C VAL A 321 -25.49 7.26 5.81
N PRO A 322 -24.67 8.07 5.12
CA PRO A 322 -24.62 9.51 5.37
C PRO A 322 -25.97 10.18 5.15
N ALA A 323 -26.37 11.06 6.06
CA ALA A 323 -27.62 11.78 5.97
C ALA A 323 -27.55 12.89 4.91
N LEU A 324 -28.71 13.30 4.38
CA LEU A 324 -28.84 14.56 3.65
C LEU A 324 -29.42 15.61 4.60
N PRO A 325 -28.82 16.82 4.69
CA PRO A 325 -29.40 17.91 5.46
C PRO A 325 -30.84 18.17 5.00
N ALA A 326 -31.76 18.38 5.95
CA ALA A 326 -33.19 18.55 5.64
C ALA A 326 -33.47 19.66 4.62
N ARG A 327 -32.63 20.71 4.62
CA ARG A 327 -32.66 21.82 3.67
C ARG A 327 -32.38 21.41 2.21
N LEU A 328 -31.65 20.32 2.01
CA LEU A 328 -31.20 19.81 0.70
C LEU A 328 -31.93 18.53 0.29
N ALA A 329 -32.72 17.93 1.18
CA ALA A 329 -33.41 16.67 0.93
C ALA A 329 -34.45 16.72 -0.21
N LYS A 330 -34.95 17.92 -0.57
CA LYS A 330 -35.97 18.08 -1.61
C LYS A 330 -35.42 18.18 -3.04
N HIS A 331 -34.10 18.04 -3.23
CA HIS A 331 -33.44 18.24 -4.54
C HIS A 331 -33.89 19.54 -5.23
N GLU A 332 -34.04 20.60 -4.45
CA GLU A 332 -34.31 21.95 -4.98
C GLU A 332 -33.01 22.56 -5.52
N ASP A 333 -33.14 23.58 -6.37
CA ASP A 333 -32.03 24.38 -6.87
C ASP A 333 -31.11 24.82 -5.72
N ILE A 334 -29.85 24.38 -5.79
CA ILE A 334 -28.87 24.58 -4.73
C ILE A 334 -28.47 26.06 -4.60
N PHE A 335 -28.50 26.84 -5.67
CA PHE A 335 -28.24 28.28 -5.63
C PHE A 335 -29.35 29.00 -4.86
N VAL A 336 -30.60 28.57 -5.04
CA VAL A 336 -31.73 29.08 -4.25
C VAL A 336 -31.56 28.74 -2.78
N GLN A 337 -31.08 27.53 -2.46
CA GLN A 337 -30.80 27.19 -1.08
C GLN A 337 -29.66 28.04 -0.52
N ILE A 338 -28.52 28.17 -1.18
CA ILE A 338 -27.39 28.98 -0.72
C ILE A 338 -27.81 30.45 -0.51
N LYS A 339 -28.63 31.02 -1.40
CA LYS A 339 -29.15 32.40 -1.25
C LYS A 339 -29.95 32.63 0.04
N LYS A 340 -30.61 31.59 0.58
CA LYS A 340 -31.36 31.70 1.85
C LYS A 340 -30.44 31.74 3.10
N GLY A 341 -29.14 31.48 2.94
CA GLY A 341 -28.14 31.49 4.01
C GLY A 341 -27.11 30.36 3.87
N ASP A 342 -26.01 30.44 4.62
CA ASP A 342 -24.89 29.48 4.53
C ASP A 342 -25.31 28.03 4.80
N ILE A 343 -24.56 27.10 4.21
CA ILE A 343 -24.76 25.65 4.34
C ILE A 343 -23.42 25.06 4.80
N LEU A 344 -23.43 24.39 5.94
CA LEU A 344 -22.31 23.60 6.46
C LEU A 344 -22.63 22.12 6.26
N LEU A 345 -21.68 21.37 5.71
CA LEU A 345 -21.75 19.91 5.61
C LEU A 345 -20.69 19.27 6.50
N HIS A 346 -21.07 18.29 7.31
CA HIS A 346 -20.18 17.57 8.21
C HIS A 346 -19.94 16.14 7.73
N HIS A 347 -18.85 15.93 7.00
CA HIS A 347 -18.44 14.60 6.53
C HIS A 347 -17.70 13.82 7.62
N PRO A 348 -17.84 12.47 7.67
CA PRO A 348 -18.61 11.62 6.75
C PRO A 348 -20.10 11.47 7.13
N PHE A 349 -20.60 12.17 8.16
CA PHE A 349 -21.97 12.01 8.67
C PHE A 349 -23.04 12.48 7.69
N GLU A 350 -22.73 13.52 6.93
CA GLU A 350 -23.57 14.04 5.85
C GLU A 350 -22.97 13.68 4.49
N SER A 351 -23.84 13.41 3.53
CA SER A 351 -23.46 13.00 2.18
C SER A 351 -22.65 14.09 1.48
N PHE A 352 -21.65 13.66 0.69
CA PHE A 352 -20.91 14.54 -0.23
C PHE A 352 -21.69 14.85 -1.52
N GLN A 353 -22.82 14.15 -1.74
CA GLN A 353 -23.65 14.32 -2.94
C GLN A 353 -24.05 15.79 -3.23
N PRO A 354 -24.42 16.62 -2.23
CA PRO A 354 -24.79 18.01 -2.52
C PRO A 354 -23.65 18.86 -3.12
N VAL A 355 -22.39 18.55 -2.81
CA VAL A 355 -21.23 19.21 -3.42
C VAL A 355 -21.11 18.81 -4.90
N THR A 356 -21.37 17.54 -5.20
CA THR A 356 -21.40 17.04 -6.59
C THR A 356 -22.55 17.67 -7.36
N ASP A 357 -23.76 17.67 -6.80
CA ASP A 357 -24.94 18.30 -7.39
C ASP A 357 -24.72 19.80 -7.64
N PHE A 358 -24.00 20.48 -6.74
CA PHE A 358 -23.66 21.89 -6.91
C PHE A 358 -22.83 22.15 -8.16
N ILE A 359 -21.76 21.38 -8.33
CA ILE A 359 -20.84 21.53 -9.46
C ILE A 359 -21.54 21.11 -10.77
N GLU A 360 -22.38 20.07 -10.73
CA GLU A 360 -23.16 19.63 -11.89
C GLU A 360 -24.23 20.65 -12.32
N GLN A 361 -24.98 21.21 -11.36
CA GLN A 361 -25.95 22.30 -11.64
C GLN A 361 -25.24 23.54 -12.17
N ALA A 362 -24.09 23.90 -11.58
CA ALA A 362 -23.30 25.04 -12.05
C ALA A 362 -22.76 24.86 -13.47
N ALA A 363 -22.36 23.64 -13.84
CA ALA A 363 -21.93 23.35 -15.21
C ALA A 363 -23.08 23.51 -16.22
N ALA A 364 -24.31 23.14 -15.85
CA ALA A 364 -25.47 23.16 -16.73
C ALA A 364 -26.21 24.51 -16.78
N ASP A 365 -26.17 25.33 -15.73
CA ASP A 365 -26.91 26.58 -15.64
C ASP A 365 -26.39 27.62 -16.64
N PRO A 366 -27.24 28.17 -17.54
CA PRO A 366 -26.83 29.22 -18.48
C PRO A 366 -26.47 30.54 -17.80
N ASN A 367 -26.87 30.77 -16.55
CA ASN A 367 -26.58 31.99 -15.80
C ASN A 367 -25.20 31.95 -15.10
N VAL A 368 -24.56 30.79 -15.05
CA VAL A 368 -23.21 30.65 -14.49
C VAL A 368 -22.19 31.05 -15.56
N VAL A 369 -21.42 32.09 -15.27
CA VAL A 369 -20.42 32.65 -16.19
C VAL A 369 -19.04 32.02 -15.98
N ALA A 370 -18.67 31.74 -14.72
CA ALA A 370 -17.34 31.28 -14.36
C ALA A 370 -17.38 30.26 -13.22
N MET A 371 -16.42 29.32 -13.22
CA MET A 371 -16.22 28.32 -12.16
C MET A 371 -14.74 28.24 -11.81
N ARG A 372 -14.41 28.41 -10.52
CA ARG A 372 -13.03 28.33 -10.03
C ARG A 372 -12.92 27.26 -8.95
N GLN A 373 -11.99 26.31 -9.12
CA GLN A 373 -11.87 25.16 -8.23
C GLN A 373 -10.40 24.84 -7.95
N THR A 374 -10.09 24.51 -6.69
CA THR A 374 -8.82 23.88 -6.32
C THR A 374 -9.00 22.37 -6.20
N VAL A 375 -8.04 21.63 -6.71
CA VAL A 375 -8.06 20.16 -6.79
C VAL A 375 -6.74 19.63 -6.23
N TYR A 376 -6.82 19.02 -5.04
CA TYR A 376 -5.66 18.44 -4.37
C TYR A 376 -5.46 16.99 -4.80
N ARG A 377 -6.44 16.11 -4.59
CA ARG A 377 -6.38 14.69 -4.97
C ARG A 377 -7.66 14.28 -5.68
N THR A 378 -7.52 13.57 -6.79
CA THR A 378 -8.67 13.05 -7.54
C THR A 378 -8.43 11.63 -7.99
N GLY A 379 -9.47 10.80 -7.88
CA GLY A 379 -9.47 9.48 -8.50
C GLY A 379 -9.43 9.59 -10.03
N THR A 380 -9.06 8.47 -10.67
CA THR A 380 -9.05 8.35 -12.14
C THR A 380 -10.41 8.61 -12.78
N ASP A 381 -11.50 8.35 -12.04
CA ASP A 381 -12.89 8.53 -12.47
C ASP A 381 -13.64 9.57 -11.60
N SER A 382 -13.21 10.83 -11.66
CA SER A 382 -13.84 11.92 -10.92
C SER A 382 -15.02 12.56 -11.69
N LYS A 383 -16.24 12.38 -11.17
CA LYS A 383 -17.45 13.06 -11.68
C LYS A 383 -17.33 14.59 -11.64
N LEU A 384 -16.65 15.13 -10.63
CA LEU A 384 -16.41 16.56 -10.49
C LEU A 384 -15.58 17.11 -11.66
N MET A 385 -14.49 16.40 -12.01
CA MET A 385 -13.62 16.82 -13.11
C MET A 385 -14.36 16.75 -14.45
N GLN A 386 -15.18 15.71 -14.65
CA GLN A 386 -16.04 15.62 -15.83
C GLN A 386 -17.05 16.77 -15.91
N ALA A 387 -17.63 17.20 -14.78
CA ALA A 387 -18.54 18.33 -14.74
C ALA A 387 -17.84 19.65 -15.09
N LEU A 388 -16.63 19.88 -14.58
CA LEU A 388 -15.81 21.05 -14.94
C LEU A 388 -15.45 21.08 -16.42
N ILE A 389 -15.08 19.93 -17.00
CA ILE A 389 -14.84 19.80 -18.44
C ILE A 389 -16.09 20.16 -19.25
N ARG A 390 -17.26 19.65 -18.85
CA ARG A 390 -18.54 20.00 -19.50
C ARG A 390 -18.85 21.49 -19.41
N ALA A 391 -18.54 22.13 -18.28
CA ALA A 391 -18.73 23.56 -18.10
C ALA A 391 -17.87 24.37 -19.08
N ALA A 392 -16.58 24.02 -19.23
CA ALA A 392 -15.66 24.67 -20.17
C ALA A 392 -16.12 24.51 -21.62
N LEU A 393 -16.50 23.28 -22.02
CA LEU A 393 -17.07 22.99 -23.35
C LEU A 393 -18.37 23.76 -23.63
N SER A 394 -19.11 24.13 -22.59
CA SER A 394 -20.33 24.94 -22.69
C SER A 394 -20.06 26.45 -22.75
N GLY A 395 -18.79 26.87 -22.84
CA GLY A 395 -18.38 28.27 -22.98
C GLY A 395 -18.27 29.03 -21.66
N LYS A 396 -18.27 28.36 -20.51
CA LYS A 396 -18.04 28.99 -19.20
C LYS A 396 -16.54 29.23 -18.96
N GLU A 397 -16.19 30.31 -18.28
CA GLU A 397 -14.80 30.56 -17.85
C GLU A 397 -14.46 29.63 -16.68
N VAL A 398 -13.81 28.51 -16.97
CA VAL A 398 -13.36 27.56 -15.94
C VAL A 398 -11.90 27.86 -15.60
N THR A 399 -11.56 27.80 -14.31
CA THR A 399 -10.18 27.88 -13.84
C THR A 399 -9.97 26.82 -12.77
N VAL A 400 -9.06 25.87 -13.02
CA VAL A 400 -8.76 24.81 -12.07
C VAL A 400 -7.30 24.87 -11.63
N VAL A 401 -7.07 24.93 -10.32
CA VAL A 401 -5.73 24.80 -9.74
C VAL A 401 -5.54 23.35 -9.31
N VAL A 402 -4.68 22.62 -10.00
CA VAL A 402 -4.40 21.21 -9.71
C VAL A 402 -3.03 21.09 -9.02
N GLU A 403 -3.00 20.43 -7.85
CA GLU A 403 -1.75 20.10 -7.16
C GLU A 403 -1.10 18.87 -7.81
N LEU A 404 -0.12 19.08 -8.69
CA LEU A 404 0.53 17.98 -9.42
C LEU A 404 1.43 17.11 -8.53
N MET A 405 1.89 17.63 -7.39
CA MET A 405 2.74 16.91 -6.44
C MET A 405 1.95 16.24 -5.32
N ALA A 406 0.63 16.07 -5.50
CA ALA A 406 -0.19 15.37 -4.54
C ALA A 406 0.27 13.90 -4.44
N ARG A 407 0.86 13.56 -3.29
CA ARG A 407 1.52 12.27 -3.08
C ARG A 407 0.62 11.09 -3.40
N PHE A 408 1.12 10.16 -4.23
CA PHE A 408 0.44 8.95 -4.70
C PHE A 408 -0.73 9.17 -5.69
N ASP A 409 -1.08 10.41 -5.99
CA ASP A 409 -2.13 10.79 -6.94
C ASP A 409 -1.57 11.60 -8.13
N GLU A 410 -0.24 11.69 -8.26
CA GLU A 410 0.44 12.55 -9.22
C GLU A 410 0.06 12.18 -10.66
N GLU A 411 0.03 10.88 -11.00
CA GLU A 411 -0.35 10.38 -12.33
C GLU A 411 -1.80 10.75 -12.68
N ALA A 412 -2.74 10.58 -11.73
CA ALA A 412 -4.14 10.92 -11.94
C ALA A 412 -4.32 12.43 -12.14
N ASN A 413 -3.65 13.25 -11.33
CA ASN A 413 -3.70 14.70 -11.40
C ASN A 413 -3.07 15.23 -12.70
N ILE A 414 -1.95 14.67 -13.15
CA ILE A 414 -1.32 14.99 -14.45
C ILE A 414 -2.28 14.71 -15.61
N ASN A 415 -2.94 13.56 -15.59
CA ASN A 415 -3.91 13.17 -16.61
C ASN A 415 -5.13 14.10 -16.61
N TRP A 416 -5.63 14.49 -15.44
CA TRP A 416 -6.74 15.44 -15.34
C TRP A 416 -6.36 16.85 -15.79
N ALA A 417 -5.17 17.34 -15.42
CA ALA A 417 -4.67 18.64 -15.85
C ALA A 417 -4.58 18.71 -17.38
N ALA A 418 -4.10 17.64 -18.05
CA ALA A 418 -4.07 17.57 -19.50
C ALA A 418 -5.49 17.65 -20.11
N LYS A 419 -6.44 16.88 -19.60
CA LYS A 419 -7.84 16.88 -20.09
C LYS A 419 -8.54 18.24 -19.91
N LEU A 420 -8.23 18.97 -18.84
CA LEU A 420 -8.77 20.31 -18.59
C LEU A 420 -8.15 21.35 -19.54
N GLU A 421 -6.84 21.31 -19.73
CA GLU A 421 -6.12 22.21 -20.66
C GLU A 421 -6.62 22.04 -22.10
N GLU A 422 -6.90 20.81 -22.54
CA GLU A 422 -7.45 20.49 -23.86
C GLU A 422 -8.80 21.14 -24.15
N VAL A 423 -9.62 21.39 -23.12
CA VAL A 423 -10.94 22.04 -23.26
C VAL A 423 -10.91 23.52 -22.90
N GLY A 424 -9.72 24.10 -22.67
CA GLY A 424 -9.52 25.52 -22.39
C GLY A 424 -9.88 25.95 -20.96
N ALA A 425 -9.80 25.02 -19.99
CA ALA A 425 -10.07 25.27 -18.56
C ALA A 425 -8.83 25.60 -17.73
#